data_AF-A0A9X5TZB5-F1
#
_entry.id   AF-A0A9X5TZB5-F1
#
_cell.length_a   1.000
_cell.length_b   1.000
_cell.length_c   1.000
_cell.angle_alpha   90.00
_cell.angle_beta   90.00
_cell.angle_gamma   90.00
#
_symmetry.space_group_name_H-M   'P 1'
#
loop_
_entity.id
_entity.type
_entity.pdbx_description
1 polymer ?
#
loop_
_entity_poly.entity_id
_entity_poly.type
_entity_poly.pdbx_seq_one_letter_code
_entity_poly.pdbx_strand_id
1 'polypeptide(L)'
;MVDVGFDSDKHAQTRDDMKRGGQSLGDSSEALGRLIDAQDPSYWSDEGGFQAMRTAIVSLLKAEAQLIGSQKKSFTKFDGQVEQAAEAFEAAETANADQLAAILAGLDPSPTSGGGSTAYSTYTAPPTQVDNSAPPANAGTDPGASSSEPAQNAPSAI
;
A
#
# COMPACT_ATOMS: atom_id res chain seq x y z
N MET A 1 10.02 -18.84 17.41
CA MET A 1 10.38 -18.45 16.03
C MET A 1 9.19 -17.71 15.49
N VAL A 2 9.35 -16.44 15.10
CA VAL A 2 8.27 -15.68 14.46
C VAL A 2 8.15 -16.16 13.02
N ASP A 3 6.93 -16.38 12.56
CA ASP A 3 6.66 -16.58 11.15
C ASP A 3 6.92 -15.26 10.42
N VAL A 4 7.90 -15.29 9.51
CA VAL A 4 8.33 -14.14 8.71
C VAL A 4 7.94 -14.32 7.24
N GLY A 5 7.07 -15.30 6.95
CA GLY A 5 6.48 -15.50 5.62
C GLY A 5 5.55 -14.35 5.21
N PHE A 6 5.13 -14.36 3.94
CA PHE A 6 4.20 -13.35 3.44
C PHE A 6 2.83 -13.48 4.13
N ASP A 7 2.42 -12.43 4.84
CA ASP A 7 1.12 -12.38 5.51
C ASP A 7 0.04 -11.88 4.55
N SER A 8 -0.53 -12.82 3.79
CA SER A 8 -1.58 -12.53 2.80
C SER A 8 -2.84 -11.92 3.43
N ASP A 9 -3.16 -12.27 4.68
CA ASP A 9 -4.31 -11.71 5.40
C ASP A 9 -4.11 -10.22 5.71
N LYS A 10 -2.89 -9.82 6.10
CA LYS A 10 -2.54 -8.39 6.28
C LYS A 10 -2.57 -7.62 4.98
N HIS A 11 -2.19 -8.25 3.87
CA HIS A 11 -2.29 -7.62 2.55
C HIS A 11 -3.75 -7.44 2.12
N ALA A 12 -4.59 -8.44 2.33
CA ALA A 12 -6.02 -8.37 2.08
C ALA A 12 -6.69 -7.28 2.94
N GLN A 13 -6.32 -7.18 4.22
CA GLN A 13 -6.77 -6.10 5.10
C GLN A 13 -6.38 -4.73 4.54
N THR A 14 -5.12 -4.57 4.09
CA THR A 14 -4.65 -3.31 3.50
C THR A 14 -5.45 -2.96 2.25
N ARG A 15 -5.74 -3.93 1.37
CA ARG A 15 -6.56 -3.74 0.17
C ARG A 15 -7.98 -3.27 0.51
N ASP A 16 -8.60 -3.86 1.53
CA ASP A 16 -9.93 -3.45 2.01
C ASP A 16 -9.94 -2.03 2.58
N ASP A 17 -8.92 -1.67 3.35
CA ASP A 17 -8.75 -0.32 3.89
C ASP A 17 -8.51 0.70 2.77
N MET A 18 -7.78 0.32 1.72
CA MET A 18 -7.64 1.13 0.52
C MET A 18 -8.96 1.35 -0.19
N LYS A 19 -9.77 0.31 -0.37
CA LYS A 19 -11.10 0.45 -0.97
C LYS A 19 -12.00 1.41 -0.18
N ARG A 20 -12.03 1.28 1.15
CA ARG A 20 -12.82 2.17 2.03
C ARG A 20 -12.30 3.60 2.03
N GLY A 21 -10.98 3.78 2.11
CA GLY A 21 -10.35 5.10 2.07
C GLY A 21 -10.58 5.81 0.74
N GLY A 22 -10.51 5.08 -0.37
CA GLY A 22 -10.80 5.60 -1.71
C GLY A 22 -12.25 6.06 -1.85
N GLN A 23 -13.20 5.30 -1.29
CA GLN A 23 -14.61 5.70 -1.24
C GLN A 23 -14.80 6.98 -0.41
N SER A 24 -14.24 7.03 0.81
CA SER A 24 -14.32 8.21 1.68
C SER A 24 -13.76 9.48 1.03
N LEU A 25 -12.64 9.34 0.30
CA LEU A 25 -12.03 10.45 -0.44
C LEU A 25 -12.87 10.85 -1.67
N GLY A 26 -13.55 9.88 -2.29
CA GLY A 26 -14.59 10.08 -3.28
C GLY A 26 -15.72 10.97 -2.75
N ASP A 27 -16.34 10.54 -1.67
CA ASP A 27 -17.48 11.20 -1.03
C ASP A 27 -17.11 12.61 -0.56
N SER A 28 -15.92 12.78 0.03
CA SER A 28 -15.42 14.09 0.48
C SER A 28 -15.24 15.07 -0.69
N SER A 29 -14.73 14.58 -1.82
CA SER A 29 -14.58 15.38 -3.04
C SER A 29 -15.93 15.79 -3.63
N GLU A 30 -16.94 14.93 -3.57
CA GLU A 30 -18.30 15.26 -4.02
C GLU A 30 -18.95 16.29 -3.09
N ALA A 31 -18.80 16.12 -1.77
CA ALA A 31 -19.28 17.08 -0.78
C ALA A 31 -18.64 18.47 -0.97
N LEU A 32 -17.32 18.55 -1.21
CA LEU A 32 -16.67 19.81 -1.54
C LEU A 32 -17.21 20.44 -2.82
N GLY A 33 -17.48 19.65 -3.85
CA GLY A 33 -18.12 20.13 -5.09
C GLY A 33 -19.45 20.81 -4.79
N ARG A 34 -20.31 20.14 -4.01
CA ARG A 34 -21.61 20.69 -3.59
C ARG A 34 -21.46 21.96 -2.75
N LEU A 35 -20.45 22.05 -1.88
CA LEU A 35 -20.18 23.27 -1.10
C LEU A 35 -19.75 24.44 -1.98
N ILE A 36 -18.97 24.20 -3.03
CA ILE A 36 -18.59 25.21 -4.02
C ILE A 36 -19.82 25.68 -4.80
N ASP A 37 -20.65 24.75 -5.27
CA ASP A 37 -21.89 25.06 -6.00
C ASP A 37 -22.88 25.85 -5.14
N ALA A 38 -22.95 25.55 -3.83
CA ALA A 38 -23.76 26.30 -2.88
C ALA A 38 -23.31 27.77 -2.70
N GLN A 39 -22.13 28.14 -3.18
CA GLN A 39 -21.69 29.54 -3.26
C GLN A 39 -22.20 30.23 -4.53
N ASP A 40 -23.33 29.81 -5.09
CA ASP A 40 -23.95 30.48 -6.25
C ASP A 40 -24.14 31.99 -5.97
N PRO A 41 -23.72 32.90 -6.88
CA PRO A 41 -23.85 34.34 -6.67
C PRO A 41 -25.26 34.81 -6.34
N SER A 42 -26.30 34.13 -6.82
CA SER A 42 -27.70 34.51 -6.61
C SER A 42 -28.16 34.40 -5.16
N TYR A 43 -27.43 33.66 -4.32
CA TYR A 43 -27.71 33.56 -2.88
C TYR A 43 -27.03 34.66 -2.05
N TRP A 44 -26.22 35.52 -2.66
CA TRP A 44 -25.37 36.47 -1.95
C TRP A 44 -25.80 37.94 -2.12
N SER A 45 -25.52 38.71 -1.07
CA SER A 45 -25.29 40.16 -1.08
C SER A 45 -24.60 40.73 -2.33
N ASP A 46 -25.17 41.68 -3.05
CA ASP A 46 -24.42 42.51 -4.01
C ASP A 46 -23.50 43.52 -3.32
N GLU A 47 -23.64 43.73 -2.00
CA GLU A 47 -22.70 44.61 -1.29
C GLU A 47 -21.28 44.03 -1.29
N GLY A 48 -20.29 44.91 -1.48
CA GLY A 48 -18.90 44.52 -1.68
C GLY A 48 -18.31 43.64 -0.57
N GLY A 49 -18.77 43.80 0.68
CA GLY A 49 -18.34 42.96 1.80
C GLY A 49 -18.76 41.49 1.65
N PHE A 50 -20.01 41.25 1.22
CA PHE A 50 -20.52 39.89 0.96
C PHE A 50 -19.85 39.27 -0.26
N GLN A 51 -19.61 40.05 -1.31
CA GLN A 51 -18.88 39.57 -2.49
C GLN A 51 -17.42 39.19 -2.17
N ALA A 52 -16.76 39.99 -1.32
CA ALA A 52 -15.41 39.67 -0.83
C ALA A 52 -15.39 38.39 0.01
N MET A 53 -16.35 38.23 0.92
CA MET A 53 -16.51 37.03 1.75
C MET A 53 -16.76 35.78 0.88
N ARG A 54 -17.71 35.85 -0.05
CA ARG A 54 -18.00 34.78 -1.01
C ARG A 54 -16.75 34.37 -1.77
N THR A 55 -16.02 35.35 -2.31
CA THR A 55 -14.78 35.12 -3.06
C THR A 55 -13.73 34.40 -2.22
N ALA A 56 -13.56 34.79 -0.96
CA ALA A 56 -12.65 34.13 -0.04
C ALA A 56 -13.07 32.68 0.24
N ILE A 57 -14.35 32.42 0.51
CA ILE A 57 -14.88 31.07 0.74
C ILE A 57 -14.69 30.19 -0.49
N VAL A 58 -15.08 30.66 -1.68
CA VAL A 58 -14.90 29.90 -2.93
C VAL A 58 -13.42 29.61 -3.19
N SER A 59 -12.53 30.55 -2.91
CA SER A 59 -11.09 30.36 -3.10
C SER A 59 -10.54 29.28 -2.17
N LEU A 60 -10.94 29.29 -0.89
CA LEU A 60 -10.59 28.25 0.06
C LEU A 60 -11.09 26.88 -0.40
N LEU A 61 -12.37 26.76 -0.72
CA LEU A 61 -12.97 25.48 -1.14
C LEU A 61 -12.32 24.92 -2.41
N LYS A 62 -11.94 25.79 -3.36
CA LYS A 62 -11.19 25.37 -4.55
C LYS A 62 -9.78 24.91 -4.23
N ALA A 63 -9.10 25.55 -3.29
CA ALA A 63 -7.78 25.09 -2.83
C ALA A 63 -7.88 23.69 -2.20
N GLU A 64 -8.88 23.46 -1.35
CA GLU A 64 -9.16 22.14 -0.77
C GLU A 64 -9.48 21.10 -1.84
N ALA A 65 -10.29 21.44 -2.85
CA ALA A 65 -10.59 20.53 -3.95
C ALA A 65 -9.33 20.11 -4.73
N GLN A 66 -8.36 21.01 -4.92
CA GLN A 66 -7.06 20.69 -5.53
C GLN A 66 -6.20 19.78 -4.64
N LEU A 67 -6.22 20.03 -3.32
CA LEU A 67 -5.51 19.19 -2.35
C LEU A 67 -6.08 17.77 -2.34
N ILE A 68 -7.40 17.61 -2.24
CA ILE A 68 -8.07 16.30 -2.31
C ILE A 68 -7.80 15.63 -3.66
N GLY A 69 -7.82 16.37 -4.76
CA GLY A 69 -7.46 15.85 -6.08
C GLY A 69 -6.03 15.30 -6.13
N SER A 70 -5.09 15.94 -5.42
CA SER A 70 -3.71 15.46 -5.32
C SER A 70 -3.61 14.24 -4.40
N GLN A 71 -4.32 14.23 -3.28
CA GLN A 71 -4.40 13.07 -2.38
C GLN A 71 -4.98 11.85 -3.11
N LYS A 72 -6.01 12.01 -3.95
CA LYS A 72 -6.58 10.92 -4.77
C LYS A 72 -5.53 10.27 -5.66
N LYS A 73 -4.68 11.08 -6.32
CA LYS A 73 -3.60 10.54 -7.17
C LYS A 73 -2.59 9.74 -6.37
N SER A 74 -2.14 10.25 -5.22
CA SER A 74 -1.23 9.53 -4.33
C SER A 74 -1.86 8.25 -3.79
N PHE A 75 -3.13 8.30 -3.44
CA PHE A 75 -3.89 7.17 -2.91
C PHE A 75 -4.03 6.05 -3.96
N THR A 76 -4.42 6.37 -5.19
CA THR A 76 -4.46 5.41 -6.30
C THR A 76 -3.09 4.81 -6.61
N LYS A 77 -2.03 5.62 -6.54
CA LYS A 77 -0.66 5.11 -6.73
C LYS A 77 -0.30 4.11 -5.63
N PHE A 78 -0.57 4.44 -4.37
CA PHE A 78 -0.29 3.56 -3.24
C PHE A 78 -1.09 2.25 -3.34
N ASP A 79 -2.37 2.32 -3.73
CA ASP A 79 -3.23 1.14 -3.95
C ASP A 79 -2.60 0.17 -4.97
N GLY A 80 -2.15 0.70 -6.11
CA GLY A 80 -1.45 -0.10 -7.11
C GLY A 80 -0.10 -0.64 -6.63
N GLN A 81 0.59 0.05 -5.73
CA GLN A 81 1.85 -0.43 -5.14
C GLN A 81 1.61 -1.56 -4.13
N VAL A 82 0.52 -1.50 -3.36
CA VAL A 82 0.10 -2.60 -2.48
C VAL A 82 -0.16 -3.86 -3.32
N GLU A 83 -0.90 -3.74 -4.43
CA GLU A 83 -1.17 -4.92 -5.27
C GLU A 83 0.12 -5.52 -5.85
N GLN A 84 0.99 -4.69 -6.41
CA GLN A 84 2.28 -5.14 -6.95
C GLN A 84 3.18 -5.78 -5.89
N ALA A 85 3.17 -5.26 -4.66
CA ALA A 85 3.94 -5.84 -3.57
C ALA A 85 3.43 -7.25 -3.22
N ALA A 86 2.10 -7.44 -3.15
CA ALA A 86 1.51 -8.75 -2.91
C ALA A 86 1.94 -9.77 -3.97
N GLU A 87 1.79 -9.42 -5.25
CA GLU A 87 2.17 -10.29 -6.37
C GLU A 87 3.66 -10.65 -6.33
N ALA A 88 4.54 -9.69 -6.01
CA ALA A 88 5.97 -9.93 -5.92
C ALA A 88 6.34 -10.88 -4.77
N PHE A 89 5.70 -10.74 -3.61
CA PHE A 89 5.93 -11.63 -2.47
C PHE A 89 5.41 -13.04 -2.73
N GLU A 90 4.21 -13.20 -3.27
CA GLU A 90 3.64 -14.51 -3.61
C GLU A 90 4.51 -15.24 -4.65
N ALA A 91 5.02 -14.53 -5.66
CA ALA A 91 5.93 -15.08 -6.65
C ALA A 91 7.27 -15.51 -6.02
N ALA A 92 7.82 -14.70 -5.11
CA ALA A 92 9.06 -15.03 -4.41
C ALA A 92 8.89 -16.25 -3.49
N GLU A 93 7.77 -16.36 -2.78
CA GLU A 93 7.48 -17.51 -1.92
C GLU A 93 7.33 -18.80 -2.74
N THR A 94 6.62 -18.73 -3.87
CA THR A 94 6.49 -19.85 -4.81
C THR A 94 7.85 -20.31 -5.34
N ALA A 95 8.67 -19.36 -5.81
CA ALA A 95 10.01 -19.67 -6.32
C ALA A 95 10.92 -20.28 -5.24
N ASN A 96 10.86 -19.79 -4.01
CA ASN A 96 11.60 -20.35 -2.88
C ASN A 96 11.13 -21.77 -2.55
N ALA A 97 9.82 -22.03 -2.57
CA ALA A 97 9.26 -23.37 -2.36
C ALA A 97 9.74 -24.36 -3.42
N ASP A 98 9.73 -23.97 -4.70
CA ASP A 98 10.24 -24.78 -5.81
C ASP A 98 11.73 -25.09 -5.66
N GLN A 99 12.53 -24.10 -5.25
CA GLN A 99 13.96 -24.28 -4.97
C GLN A 99 14.21 -25.26 -3.83
N LEU A 100 13.47 -25.13 -2.72
CA LEU A 100 13.59 -26.04 -1.58
C LEU A 100 13.19 -27.47 -1.96
N ALA A 101 12.13 -27.64 -2.78
CA ALA A 101 11.73 -28.94 -3.30
C ALA A 101 12.82 -29.58 -4.19
N ALA A 102 13.46 -28.79 -5.05
CA ALA A 102 14.54 -29.26 -5.90
C ALA A 102 15.79 -29.66 -5.10
N ILE A 103 16.15 -28.89 -4.07
CA ILE A 103 17.25 -29.23 -3.15
C ILE A 103 16.95 -30.54 -2.42
N LEU A 104 15.73 -30.71 -1.91
CA LEU A 104 15.32 -31.92 -1.20
C LEU A 104 15.36 -33.17 -2.11
N ALA A 105 14.91 -33.04 -3.35
CA ALA A 105 14.98 -34.11 -4.35
C ALA A 105 16.44 -34.47 -4.71
N GLY A 106 17.35 -33.50 -4.75
CA GLY A 106 18.78 -33.75 -4.98
C GLY A 106 19.51 -34.37 -3.79
N LEU A 107 18.97 -34.24 -2.57
CA LEU A 107 19.49 -34.85 -1.36
C LEU A 107 19.02 -36.29 -1.15
N ASP A 108 17.98 -36.75 -1.84
CA ASP A 108 17.44 -38.11 -1.69
C ASP A 108 18.47 -39.16 -2.16
N PRO A 109 19.06 -39.94 -1.24
CA PRO A 109 20.07 -40.91 -1.57
C PRO A 109 19.39 -42.18 -2.11
N SER A 110 18.93 -42.18 -3.36
CA SER A 110 18.54 -43.44 -4.00
C SER A 110 19.77 -44.35 -4.12
N PRO A 111 19.77 -45.56 -3.52
CA PRO A 111 20.88 -46.49 -3.64
C PRO A 111 20.76 -47.22 -4.97
N THR A 112 21.18 -46.60 -6.06
CA THR A 112 21.28 -47.31 -7.35
C THR A 112 22.68 -47.13 -7.93
N SER A 113 23.53 -48.07 -7.52
CA SER A 113 24.67 -48.64 -8.25
C SER A 113 25.55 -47.71 -9.09
N GLY A 114 26.80 -47.55 -8.62
CA GLY A 114 27.97 -47.56 -9.50
C GLY A 114 28.42 -46.22 -10.06
N GLY A 115 29.45 -45.66 -9.42
CA GLY A 115 30.50 -44.84 -10.04
C GLY A 115 30.07 -43.77 -11.05
N GLY A 116 29.86 -42.56 -10.57
CA GLY A 116 29.75 -41.38 -11.43
C GLY A 116 29.60 -40.12 -10.58
N SER A 117 30.55 -39.20 -10.72
CA SER A 117 30.58 -37.89 -10.06
C SER A 117 29.21 -37.20 -10.11
N THR A 118 28.61 -36.91 -8.95
CA THR A 118 27.44 -36.04 -8.86
C THR A 118 27.88 -34.63 -9.23
N ALA A 119 27.69 -34.27 -10.50
CA ALA A 119 27.87 -32.91 -10.97
C ALA A 119 26.81 -32.03 -10.28
N TYR A 120 27.23 -31.31 -9.24
CA TYR A 120 26.49 -30.19 -8.70
C TYR A 120 26.24 -29.21 -9.86
N SER A 121 25.01 -29.17 -10.38
CA SER A 121 24.62 -28.12 -11.31
C SER A 121 24.64 -26.80 -10.55
N THR A 122 25.74 -26.07 -10.70
CA THR A 122 25.86 -24.66 -10.30
C THR A 122 24.89 -23.85 -11.13
N TYR A 123 23.66 -23.66 -10.64
CA TYR A 123 22.72 -22.72 -11.25
C TYR A 123 22.98 -21.32 -10.72
N THR A 124 23.26 -20.40 -11.65
CA THR A 124 23.70 -19.02 -11.42
C THR A 124 22.54 -18.02 -11.58
N ALA A 125 21.33 -18.38 -11.15
CA ALA A 125 20.25 -17.40 -11.12
C ALA A 125 20.42 -16.53 -9.86
N PRO A 126 20.70 -15.22 -9.98
CA PRO A 126 20.78 -14.36 -8.82
C PRO A 126 19.42 -14.35 -8.10
N PRO A 127 19.39 -14.24 -6.76
CA PRO A 127 18.13 -13.99 -6.06
C PRO A 127 17.48 -12.75 -6.69
N THR A 128 16.18 -12.83 -7.00
CA THR A 128 15.39 -11.67 -7.37
C THR A 128 15.47 -10.69 -6.21
N GLN A 129 16.29 -9.64 -6.37
CA GLN A 129 16.34 -8.56 -5.40
C GLN A 129 14.97 -7.89 -5.39
N VAL A 130 14.27 -8.01 -4.27
CA VAL A 130 13.14 -7.14 -3.98
C VAL A 130 13.74 -5.77 -3.70
N ASP A 131 13.44 -4.79 -4.55
CA ASP A 131 13.91 -3.42 -4.37
C ASP A 131 13.29 -2.86 -3.08
N ASN A 132 14.06 -2.85 -2.00
CA ASN A 132 13.69 -2.27 -0.71
C ASN A 132 13.86 -0.74 -0.69
N SER A 133 13.94 -0.08 -1.84
CA SER A 133 13.96 1.37 -1.91
C SER A 133 12.65 1.93 -1.37
N ALA A 134 12.67 2.30 -0.09
CA ALA A 134 11.63 3.12 0.52
C ALA A 134 11.41 4.37 -0.35
N PRO A 135 10.15 4.79 -0.59
CA PRO A 135 9.89 6.07 -1.24
C PRO A 135 10.66 7.17 -0.49
N PRO A 136 11.26 8.16 -1.20
CA PRO A 136 12.02 9.21 -0.54
C PRO A 136 11.14 9.86 0.53
N ALA A 137 11.65 9.89 1.78
CA ALA A 137 10.99 10.57 2.88
C ALA A 137 10.81 12.03 2.49
N ASN A 138 9.57 12.44 2.26
CA ASN A 138 9.26 13.83 2.02
C ASN A 138 9.59 14.57 3.33
N ALA A 139 10.57 15.47 3.30
CA ALA A 139 10.93 16.30 4.44
C ALA A 139 9.80 17.31 4.71
N GLY A 140 8.73 16.83 5.36
CA GLY A 140 7.58 17.59 5.78
C GLY A 140 7.28 17.24 7.23
N THR A 141 7.73 18.12 8.12
CA THR A 141 7.42 18.29 9.55
C THR A 141 6.62 17.16 10.23
N ASP A 142 7.35 16.37 11.02
CA ASP A 142 6.89 15.37 12.00
C ASP A 142 5.94 15.97 13.06
N PRO A 143 4.79 15.32 13.33
CA PRO A 143 4.41 15.11 14.71
C PRO A 143 3.89 13.67 14.91
N GLY A 144 4.76 12.72 15.21
CA GLY A 144 4.31 11.35 15.45
C GLY A 144 5.38 10.27 15.59
N ALA A 145 6.58 10.55 16.09
CA ALA A 145 7.49 9.49 16.51
C ALA A 145 7.05 8.85 17.86
N SER A 146 5.97 8.06 17.83
CA SER A 146 5.78 6.90 18.71
C SER A 146 4.59 6.09 18.21
N SER A 147 4.85 4.98 17.53
CA SER A 147 3.87 3.91 17.37
C SER A 147 4.46 2.66 17.98
N SER A 148 3.99 2.34 19.19
CA SER A 148 4.20 1.05 19.82
C SER A 148 3.61 -0.05 18.93
N GLU A 149 4.32 -1.17 18.82
CA GLU A 149 3.82 -2.40 18.19
C GLU A 149 2.40 -2.73 18.69
N PRO A 150 1.46 -3.13 17.81
CA PRO A 150 0.17 -3.64 18.28
C PRO A 150 0.39 -4.94 19.06
N ALA A 151 -0.08 -4.97 20.30
CA ALA A 151 -0.02 -6.13 21.18
C ALA A 151 -0.62 -7.37 20.48
N GLN A 152 0.19 -8.45 20.42
CA GLN A 152 -0.29 -9.77 20.02
C GLN A 152 -1.38 -10.22 20.99
N ASN A 153 -2.59 -10.47 20.47
CA ASN A 153 -3.65 -11.12 21.23
C ASN A 153 -3.19 -12.54 21.60
N ALA A 154 -3.00 -12.79 22.90
CA ALA A 154 -2.78 -14.12 23.43
C ALA A 154 -4.04 -14.99 23.23
N PRO A 155 -3.91 -16.30 22.96
CA PRO A 155 -5.06 -17.18 22.76
C PRO A 155 -5.83 -17.38 24.07
N SER A 156 -7.16 -17.21 24.03
CA SER A 156 -8.04 -17.53 25.15
C SER A 156 -8.07 -19.04 25.39
N ALA A 157 -7.66 -19.47 26.58
CA ALA A 157 -7.93 -20.81 27.08
C ALA A 157 -9.29 -20.84 27.79
N ILE A 158 -10.00 -21.95 27.59
CA ILE A 158 -11.29 -22.34 28.21
C ILE A 158 -11.23 -22.30 29.74
#